data_AF-A0AAT9QNL0-F1
#
_entry.id   AF-A0AAT9QNL0-F1
#
_cell.length_a   1.000
_cell.length_b   1.000
_cell.length_c   1.000
_cell.angle_alpha   90.00
_cell.angle_beta   90.00
_cell.angle_gamma   90.00
#
_symmetry.space_group_name_H-M   'P 1'
#
loop_
_entity.id
_entity.type
_entity.pdbx_description
1 polymer ?
#
loop_
_entity_poly.entity_id
_entity_poly.type
_entity_poly.pdbx_seq_one_letter_code
_entity_poly.pdbx_strand_id
1 'polypeptide(L)'
;MAGRGSSVGPATPRSCGPRLRDQLAGLQPGEGVAGATATVEQRTGGDYDAAYRLLQEALGSARYFRLLDKLEDFRDNPPVRADSVAPGRRAAAKAVDKAAKRLQGSRKAAKRARRGREQELALHQVRKDAKRLRHVAESATLVHGKRAGKVAKAARRQQKILGQFQDAVVARNLLAAIAAEYSDPATADIYGELVHQQEERMLAARAGYRKAWKKSRDLLGGGVI
;
A
#
# COMPACT_ATOMS: atom_id res chain seq x y z
N MET A 1 16.79 5.97 20.61
CA MET A 1 16.67 4.75 19.80
C MET A 1 15.32 4.74 19.08
N ALA A 2 15.31 4.85 17.75
CA ALA A 2 14.11 4.97 16.94
C ALA A 2 13.49 3.59 16.66
N GLY A 3 12.45 3.24 17.43
CA GLY A 3 11.61 2.07 17.18
C GLY A 3 10.80 2.26 15.89
N ARG A 4 11.18 1.51 14.85
CA ARG A 4 10.53 1.48 13.55
C ARG A 4 9.10 0.94 13.70
N GLY A 5 8.09 1.77 13.43
CA GLY A 5 6.72 1.34 13.18
C GLY A 5 6.62 0.59 11.85
N SER A 6 7.19 -0.61 11.78
CA SER A 6 7.07 -1.56 10.68
C SER A 6 6.25 -2.76 11.14
N SER A 7 4.94 -2.74 10.94
CA SER A 7 4.18 -4.01 10.92
C SER A 7 2.91 -4.01 10.09
N VAL A 8 2.45 -2.88 9.54
CA VAL A 8 1.44 -2.92 8.45
C VAL A 8 2.19 -2.85 7.12
N GLY A 9 2.76 -4.00 6.77
CA GLY A 9 3.58 -4.23 5.58
C GLY A 9 2.83 -4.01 4.25
N PRO A 10 3.54 -4.09 3.11
CA PRO A 10 2.93 -4.10 1.77
C PRO A 10 1.90 -5.22 1.64
N ALA A 11 1.09 -5.20 0.58
CA ALA A 11 0.19 -6.31 0.22
C ALA A 11 0.94 -7.64 0.40
N THR A 12 0.51 -8.40 1.40
CA THR A 12 1.01 -9.74 1.69
C THR A 12 0.24 -10.72 0.80
N PRO A 13 0.74 -11.94 0.53
CA PRO A 13 -0.02 -12.97 -0.19
C PRO A 13 -1.47 -13.11 0.31
N ARG A 14 -1.66 -12.93 1.63
CA ARG A 14 -2.94 -12.78 2.34
C ARG A 14 -3.96 -11.82 1.72
N SER A 15 -3.58 -10.63 1.23
CA SER A 15 -4.53 -9.67 0.65
C SER A 15 -4.94 -10.01 -0.78
N CYS A 16 -4.18 -10.89 -1.45
CA CYS A 16 -4.44 -11.29 -2.82
C CYS A 16 -5.33 -12.55 -2.91
N GLY A 17 -5.36 -13.39 -1.87
CA GLY A 17 -6.12 -14.65 -1.84
C GLY A 17 -7.60 -14.53 -2.27
N PRO A 18 -8.43 -13.70 -1.61
CA PRO A 18 -9.83 -13.52 -2.01
C PRO A 18 -10.00 -13.08 -3.47
N ARG A 19 -9.14 -12.17 -3.94
CA ARG A 19 -9.20 -11.65 -5.30
C ARG A 19 -8.79 -12.69 -6.35
N LEU A 20 -7.78 -13.50 -6.05
CA LEU A 20 -7.35 -14.59 -6.93
C LEU A 20 -8.43 -15.68 -7.02
N ARG A 21 -9.13 -15.96 -5.92
CA ARG A 21 -10.31 -16.83 -5.91
C ARG A 21 -11.43 -16.30 -6.79
N ASP A 22 -11.78 -15.02 -6.67
CA ASP A 22 -12.80 -14.41 -7.52
C ASP A 22 -12.44 -14.50 -9.02
N GLN A 23 -11.14 -14.47 -9.36
CA GLN A 23 -10.68 -14.62 -10.74
C GLN A 23 -10.75 -16.07 -11.23
N LEU A 24 -10.34 -17.02 -10.40
CA LEU A 24 -10.43 -18.45 -10.69
C LEU A 24 -11.89 -18.90 -10.86
N ALA A 25 -12.79 -18.37 -10.03
CA ALA A 25 -14.24 -18.61 -10.15
C ALA A 25 -14.85 -18.04 -11.44
N GLY A 26 -14.16 -17.12 -12.13
CA GLY A 26 -14.58 -16.57 -13.42
C GLY A 26 -14.11 -17.36 -14.64
N LEU A 27 -13.28 -18.41 -14.46
CA LEU A 27 -12.82 -19.29 -15.54
C LEU A 27 -13.82 -20.44 -15.77
N GLN A 28 -13.79 -21.05 -16.95
CA GLN A 28 -14.61 -22.23 -17.24
C GLN A 28 -14.24 -23.38 -16.30
N PRO A 29 -15.20 -24.02 -15.61
CA PRO A 29 -14.89 -25.11 -14.69
C PRO A 29 -14.24 -26.30 -15.39
N GLY A 30 -13.14 -26.81 -14.83
CA GLY A 30 -12.43 -27.99 -15.31
C GLY A 30 -11.44 -28.50 -14.24
N GLU A 31 -10.93 -29.73 -14.38
CA GLU A 31 -10.02 -30.35 -13.39
C GLU A 31 -8.79 -29.48 -13.10
N GLY A 32 -8.22 -28.83 -14.11
CA GLY A 32 -7.11 -27.89 -13.94
C GLY A 32 -7.47 -26.65 -13.10
N VAL A 33 -8.69 -26.12 -13.21
CA VAL A 33 -9.15 -24.94 -12.44
C VAL A 33 -9.40 -25.31 -10.99
N ALA A 34 -9.95 -26.49 -10.72
CA ALA A 34 -10.13 -27.00 -9.37
C ALA A 34 -8.78 -27.23 -8.65
N GLY A 35 -7.82 -27.88 -9.32
CA GLY A 35 -6.47 -28.10 -8.80
C GLY A 35 -5.70 -26.79 -8.56
N ALA A 36 -5.80 -25.84 -9.49
CA ALA A 36 -5.19 -24.51 -9.35
C ALA A 36 -5.79 -23.73 -8.18
N THR A 37 -7.11 -23.81 -7.99
CA THR A 37 -7.82 -23.15 -6.89
C THR A 37 -7.38 -23.71 -5.54
N ALA A 38 -7.39 -25.04 -5.38
CA ALA A 38 -6.97 -25.70 -4.15
C ALA A 38 -5.53 -25.31 -3.76
N THR A 39 -4.62 -25.26 -4.73
CA THR A 39 -3.22 -24.89 -4.50
C THR A 39 -3.06 -23.44 -4.04
N VAL A 40 -3.76 -22.50 -4.69
CA VAL A 40 -3.77 -21.08 -4.29
C VAL A 40 -4.38 -20.91 -2.90
N GLU A 41 -5.46 -21.63 -2.59
CA GLU A 41 -6.10 -21.60 -1.28
C GLU A 41 -5.22 -22.16 -0.18
N GLN A 42 -4.60 -23.32 -0.40
CA GLN A 42 -3.69 -23.93 0.57
C GLN A 42 -2.53 -22.99 0.90
N ARG A 43 -1.92 -22.37 -0.12
CA ARG A 43 -0.78 -21.48 0.08
C ARG A 43 -1.17 -20.17 0.77
N THR A 44 -2.33 -19.62 0.44
CA THR A 44 -2.80 -18.37 1.06
C THR A 44 -3.43 -18.58 2.45
N GLY A 45 -3.97 -19.77 2.72
CA GLY A 45 -4.57 -20.18 3.99
C GLY A 45 -3.54 -20.60 5.05
N GLY A 46 -2.52 -21.38 4.70
CA GLY A 46 -1.47 -21.77 5.65
C GLY A 46 -0.70 -20.57 6.22
N ASP A 47 -0.37 -19.61 5.36
CA ASP A 47 0.22 -18.32 5.75
C ASP A 47 -0.72 -17.50 6.64
N TYR A 48 -2.04 -17.62 6.44
CA TYR A 48 -3.04 -16.88 7.20
C TYR A 48 -3.09 -17.34 8.66
N ASP A 49 -3.15 -18.65 8.91
CA ASP A 49 -3.29 -19.21 10.26
C ASP A 49 -2.03 -19.01 11.10
N ALA A 50 -0.85 -19.16 10.48
CA ALA A 50 0.42 -18.87 11.14
C ALA A 50 0.52 -17.38 11.51
N ALA A 51 0.20 -16.47 10.59
CA ALA A 51 0.22 -15.04 10.86
C ALA A 51 -0.85 -14.62 11.90
N TYR A 52 -2.01 -15.27 11.90
CA TYR A 52 -3.08 -15.00 12.85
C TYR A 52 -2.70 -15.43 14.27
N ARG A 53 -2.05 -16.59 14.43
CA ARG A 53 -1.50 -17.03 15.72
C ARG A 53 -0.44 -16.07 16.25
N LEU A 54 0.51 -15.67 15.42
CA LEU A 54 1.53 -14.68 15.80
C LEU A 54 0.92 -13.33 16.18
N LEU A 55 -0.16 -12.91 15.49
CA LEU A 55 -0.88 -11.69 15.81
C LEU A 55 -1.59 -11.81 17.16
N GLN A 56 -2.30 -12.92 17.42
CA GLN A 56 -2.96 -13.21 18.69
C GLN A 56 -1.96 -13.17 19.85
N GLU A 57 -0.83 -13.88 19.73
CA GLU A 57 0.25 -13.87 20.72
C GLU A 57 0.80 -12.45 20.95
N ALA A 58 1.03 -11.70 19.87
CA ALA A 58 1.54 -10.34 19.97
C ALA A 58 0.54 -9.39 20.66
N LEU A 59 -0.75 -9.48 20.36
CA LEU A 59 -1.81 -8.66 20.96
C LEU A 59 -2.11 -9.07 22.41
N GLY A 60 -1.95 -10.35 22.76
CA GLY A 60 -2.06 -10.82 24.14
C GLY A 60 -0.82 -10.54 25.00
N SER A 61 0.28 -10.06 24.41
CA SER A 61 1.54 -9.89 25.12
C SER A 61 1.54 -8.67 26.06
N ALA A 62 2.25 -8.79 27.19
CA ALA A 62 2.49 -7.66 28.09
C ALA A 62 3.18 -6.47 27.39
N ARG A 63 3.94 -6.71 26.30
CA ARG A 63 4.53 -5.65 25.50
C ARG A 63 3.47 -4.79 24.81
N TYR A 64 2.39 -5.40 24.32
CA TYR A 64 1.31 -4.70 23.64
C TYR A 64 0.51 -3.83 24.63
N PHE A 65 0.13 -4.39 25.78
CA PHE A 65 -0.55 -3.60 26.82
C PHE A 65 0.30 -2.41 27.30
N ARG A 66 1.59 -2.61 27.59
CA ARG A 66 2.50 -1.50 27.91
C ARG A 66 2.61 -0.43 26.82
N LEU A 67 2.41 -0.79 25.55
CA LEU A 67 2.38 0.18 24.46
C LEU A 67 1.07 0.97 24.47
N LEU A 68 -0.06 0.33 24.76
CA LEU A 68 -1.34 1.01 24.91
C LEU A 68 -1.31 1.98 26.09
N ASP A 69 -0.85 1.53 27.26
CA ASP A 69 -0.73 2.38 28.46
C ASP A 69 0.10 3.63 28.16
N LYS A 70 1.23 3.48 27.46
CA LYS A 70 2.09 4.61 27.06
C LYS A 70 1.46 5.55 26.03
N LEU A 71 0.56 5.03 25.18
CA LEU A 71 -0.16 5.86 24.21
C LEU A 71 -1.28 6.65 24.88
N GLU A 72 -1.96 6.06 25.86
CA GLU A 72 -2.95 6.74 26.69
C GLU A 72 -2.28 7.82 27.54
N ASP A 73 -1.18 7.50 28.21
CA ASP A 73 -0.39 8.47 28.96
C ASP A 73 0.13 9.60 28.06
N PHE A 74 0.60 9.29 26.85
CA PHE A 74 1.02 10.34 25.90
C PHE A 74 -0.13 11.25 25.43
N ARG A 75 -1.36 10.72 25.32
CA ARG A 75 -2.54 11.50 24.94
C ARG A 75 -2.94 12.45 26.06
N ASP A 76 -2.91 11.96 27.31
CA ASP A 76 -3.40 12.67 28.49
C ASP A 76 -2.33 13.62 29.06
N ASN A 77 -1.06 13.21 28.99
CA ASN A 77 0.14 13.93 29.43
C ASN A 77 1.13 14.12 28.27
N PRO A 78 0.77 14.85 27.19
CA PRO A 78 1.65 15.02 26.05
C PRO A 78 2.92 15.77 26.49
N PRO A 79 4.13 15.28 26.16
CA PRO A 79 5.37 15.98 26.45
C PRO A 79 5.46 17.22 25.57
N VAL A 80 4.99 18.35 26.10
CA VAL A 80 5.09 19.66 25.46
C VAL A 80 6.45 20.30 25.79
N ARG A 81 7.05 20.98 24.81
CA ARG A 81 8.24 21.79 25.06
C ARG A 81 7.82 23.09 25.75
N ALA A 82 8.64 23.57 26.67
CA ALA A 82 8.43 24.86 27.33
C ALA A 82 8.50 26.04 26.35
N ASP A 83 9.25 25.88 25.25
CA ASP A 83 9.49 26.94 24.28
C ASP A 83 8.28 27.22 23.39
N SER A 84 8.11 28.50 23.02
CA SER A 84 7.10 28.90 22.04
C SER A 84 7.42 28.28 20.66
N VAL A 85 6.50 27.46 20.17
CA VAL A 85 6.58 26.88 18.82
C VAL A 85 5.86 27.75 17.80
N ALA A 86 6.28 27.64 16.53
CA ALA A 86 5.58 28.30 15.42
C ALA A 86 4.07 27.99 15.47
N PRO A 87 3.19 28.94 15.11
CA PRO A 87 1.75 28.72 15.15
C PRO A 87 1.36 27.42 14.44
N GLY A 88 0.47 26.63 15.05
CA GLY A 88 0.08 25.31 14.55
C GLY A 88 -0.34 25.30 13.08
N ARG A 89 -0.95 26.41 12.61
CA ARG A 89 -1.25 26.66 11.20
C ARG A 89 -0.01 26.65 10.29
N ARG A 90 1.05 27.36 10.67
CA ARG A 90 2.31 27.41 9.90
C ARG A 90 3.04 26.06 9.95
N ALA A 91 3.02 25.39 11.10
CA ALA A 91 3.62 24.05 11.23
C ALA A 91 2.91 23.02 10.34
N ALA A 92 1.57 23.01 10.32
CA ALA A 92 0.77 22.13 9.47
C ALA A 92 1.03 22.38 7.97
N ALA A 93 1.10 23.65 7.54
CA ALA A 93 1.42 24.00 6.15
C ALA A 93 2.79 23.46 5.73
N LYS A 94 3.82 23.70 6.55
CA LYS A 94 5.18 23.20 6.32
C LYS A 94 5.24 21.68 6.25
N ALA A 95 4.46 20.98 7.09
CA ALA A 95 4.40 19.52 7.09
C ALA A 95 3.78 18.97 5.79
N VAL A 96 2.67 19.56 5.32
CA VAL A 96 2.02 19.20 4.07
C VAL A 96 2.94 19.47 2.87
N ASP A 97 3.59 20.65 2.82
CA ASP A 97 4.55 20.98 1.77
C ASP A 97 5.72 20.00 1.72
N LYS A 98 6.28 19.63 2.88
CA LYS A 98 7.37 18.65 2.97
C LYS A 98 6.91 17.28 2.46
N ALA A 99 5.71 16.84 2.82
CA ALA A 99 5.15 15.58 2.33
C ALA A 99 4.89 15.61 0.82
N ALA A 100 4.40 16.73 0.28
CA ALA A 100 4.17 16.90 -1.16
C ALA A 100 5.48 16.92 -1.94
N LYS A 101 6.51 17.65 -1.47
CA LYS A 101 7.87 17.64 -2.07
C LYS A 101 8.44 16.23 -2.08
N ARG A 102 8.26 15.46 -1.01
CA ARG A 102 8.72 14.07 -0.94
C ARG A 102 8.01 13.18 -1.99
N LEU A 103 6.70 13.31 -2.13
CA LEU A 103 5.94 12.61 -3.18
C LEU A 103 6.41 13.00 -4.59
N GLN A 104 6.69 14.27 -4.83
CA GLN A 104 7.26 14.70 -6.10
C GLN A 104 8.64 14.09 -6.37
N GLY A 105 9.48 14.00 -5.34
CA GLY A 105 10.81 13.36 -5.41
C GLY A 105 10.71 11.88 -5.77
N SER A 106 9.88 11.11 -5.07
CA SER A 106 9.71 9.68 -5.36
C SER A 106 9.08 9.44 -6.74
N ARG A 107 8.19 10.32 -7.21
CA ARG A 107 7.70 10.29 -8.59
C ARG A 107 8.82 10.52 -9.61
N LYS A 108 9.69 11.52 -9.39
CA LYS A 108 10.83 11.79 -10.29
C LYS A 108 11.76 10.57 -10.37
N ALA A 109 12.02 9.92 -9.22
CA ALA A 109 12.78 8.67 -9.18
C ALA A 109 12.07 7.56 -9.97
N ALA A 110 10.76 7.35 -9.76
CA ALA A 110 9.99 6.34 -10.49
C ALA A 110 9.93 6.58 -12.01
N LYS A 111 10.02 7.83 -12.47
CA LYS A 111 10.14 8.15 -13.92
C LYS A 111 11.51 7.76 -14.49
N ARG A 112 12.57 7.78 -13.67
CA ARG A 112 13.96 7.47 -14.07
C ARG A 112 14.31 5.99 -13.91
N ALA A 113 13.56 5.26 -13.10
CA ALA A 113 13.80 3.84 -12.84
C ALA A 113 13.67 2.98 -14.11
N ARG A 114 14.52 1.97 -14.23
CA ARG A 114 14.44 0.99 -15.32
C ARG A 114 13.17 0.15 -15.20
N ARG A 115 12.68 -0.35 -16.35
CA ARG A 115 11.50 -1.22 -16.39
C ARG A 115 11.74 -2.51 -15.59
N GLY A 116 10.67 -3.13 -15.12
CA GLY A 116 10.72 -4.31 -14.27
C GLY A 116 10.82 -3.94 -12.79
N ARG A 117 11.64 -4.69 -12.04
CA ARG A 117 11.65 -4.66 -10.57
C ARG A 117 11.99 -3.29 -9.98
N GLU A 118 12.92 -2.56 -10.59
CA GLU A 118 13.30 -1.22 -10.12
C GLU A 118 12.12 -0.25 -10.17
N GLN A 119 11.38 -0.23 -11.29
CA GLN A 119 10.18 0.57 -11.44
C GLN A 119 9.08 0.17 -10.45
N GLU A 120 8.88 -1.13 -10.20
CA GLU A 120 7.91 -1.61 -9.19
C GLU A 120 8.23 -1.08 -7.80
N LEU A 121 9.50 -1.17 -7.37
CA LEU A 121 9.97 -0.66 -6.08
C LEU A 121 9.82 0.87 -5.99
N ALA A 122 10.16 1.58 -7.07
CA ALA A 122 10.00 3.02 -7.12
C ALA A 122 8.52 3.44 -7.03
N LEU A 123 7.61 2.77 -7.73
CA LEU A 123 6.17 3.00 -7.64
C LEU A 123 5.61 2.66 -6.25
N HIS A 124 6.15 1.62 -5.61
CA HIS A 124 5.82 1.31 -4.22
C HIS A 124 6.23 2.45 -3.27
N GLN A 125 7.40 3.07 -3.49
CA GLN A 125 7.83 4.23 -2.72
C GLN A 125 6.91 5.44 -2.95
N VAL A 126 6.48 5.69 -4.19
CA VAL A 126 5.47 6.70 -4.50
C VAL A 126 4.18 6.46 -3.70
N ARG A 127 3.71 5.20 -3.60
CA ARG A 127 2.52 4.85 -2.82
C ARG A 127 2.69 5.21 -1.33
N LYS A 128 3.84 4.88 -0.74
CA LYS A 128 4.16 5.21 0.65
C LYS A 128 4.12 6.72 0.88
N ASP A 129 4.69 7.50 -0.03
CA ASP A 129 4.71 8.95 0.10
C ASP A 129 3.33 9.58 -0.15
N ALA A 130 2.51 9.01 -1.04
CA ALA A 130 1.12 9.42 -1.22
C ALA A 130 0.28 9.13 0.04
N LYS A 131 0.46 7.96 0.69
CA LYS A 131 -0.18 7.64 1.96
C LYS A 131 0.23 8.65 3.05
N ARG A 132 1.53 9.00 3.13
CA ARG A 132 2.01 10.01 4.08
C ARG A 132 1.38 11.37 3.83
N LEU A 133 1.39 11.85 2.58
CA LEU A 133 0.78 13.13 2.24
C LEU A 133 -0.71 13.15 2.57
N ARG A 134 -1.44 12.06 2.28
CA ARG A 134 -2.85 11.94 2.65
C ARG A 134 -3.07 12.17 4.14
N HIS A 135 -2.37 11.43 5.00
CA HIS A 135 -2.55 11.54 6.45
C HIS A 135 -2.19 12.94 6.98
N VAL A 136 -1.07 13.50 6.54
CA VAL A 136 -0.66 14.85 6.97
C VAL A 136 -1.69 15.91 6.51
N ALA A 137 -2.19 15.78 5.29
CA ALA A 137 -3.22 16.69 4.77
C ALA A 137 -4.59 16.49 5.44
N GLU A 138 -4.97 15.26 5.80
CA GLU A 138 -6.17 14.96 6.59
C GLU A 138 -6.10 15.64 7.96
N SER A 139 -4.97 15.52 8.67
CA SER A 139 -4.76 16.21 9.96
C SER A 139 -4.77 17.74 9.81
N ALA A 140 -4.27 18.27 8.69
CA ALA A 140 -4.26 19.71 8.44
C ALA A 140 -5.64 20.29 8.05
N THR A 141 -6.66 19.46 7.80
CA THR A 141 -8.02 19.93 7.44
C THR A 141 -8.66 20.79 8.52
N LEU A 142 -8.37 20.50 9.79
CA LEU A 142 -8.89 21.26 10.93
C LEU A 142 -8.44 22.72 10.94
N VAL A 143 -7.27 23.03 10.34
CA VAL A 143 -6.66 24.37 10.40
C VAL A 143 -6.63 25.06 9.03
N HIS A 144 -6.61 24.28 7.94
CA HIS A 144 -6.51 24.78 6.55
C HIS A 144 -7.74 24.43 5.69
N GLY A 145 -8.75 23.81 6.28
CA GLY A 145 -10.07 23.60 5.70
C GLY A 145 -10.06 22.89 4.34
N LYS A 146 -10.85 23.45 3.42
CA LYS A 146 -11.14 22.84 2.11
C LYS A 146 -9.89 22.59 1.26
N ARG A 147 -8.86 23.45 1.35
CA ARG A 147 -7.63 23.32 0.56
C ARG A 147 -6.86 22.05 0.95
N ALA A 148 -6.65 21.82 2.25
CA ALA A 148 -6.04 20.59 2.76
C ALA A 148 -6.87 19.35 2.42
N GLY A 149 -8.20 19.44 2.48
CA GLY A 149 -9.10 18.35 2.07
C GLY A 149 -8.93 17.95 0.60
N LYS A 150 -8.76 18.93 -0.31
CA LYS A 150 -8.48 18.65 -1.74
C LYS A 150 -7.15 17.91 -1.91
N VAL A 151 -6.11 18.29 -1.17
CA VAL A 151 -4.79 17.64 -1.19
C VAL A 151 -4.87 16.20 -0.69
N ALA A 152 -5.55 15.98 0.44
CA ALA A 152 -5.80 14.64 0.98
C ALA A 152 -6.54 13.74 -0.03
N LYS A 153 -7.60 14.26 -0.67
CA LYS A 153 -8.37 13.53 -1.69
C LYS A 153 -7.52 13.17 -2.91
N ALA A 154 -6.65 14.08 -3.37
CA ALA A 154 -5.75 13.83 -4.48
C ALA A 154 -4.71 12.74 -4.13
N ALA A 155 -4.11 12.83 -2.94
CA ALA A 155 -3.16 11.84 -2.45
C ALA A 155 -3.81 10.46 -2.26
N ARG A 156 -5.03 10.40 -1.73
CA ARG A 156 -5.83 9.18 -1.59
C ARG A 156 -6.09 8.51 -2.93
N ARG A 157 -6.42 9.27 -3.98
CA ARG A 157 -6.63 8.73 -5.34
C ARG A 157 -5.37 8.06 -5.87
N GLN A 158 -4.21 8.72 -5.74
CA GLN A 158 -2.92 8.14 -6.16
C GLN A 158 -2.58 6.89 -5.33
N GLN A 159 -2.76 6.94 -4.01
CA GLN A 159 -2.55 5.81 -3.11
C GLN A 159 -3.40 4.60 -3.50
N LYS A 160 -4.70 4.80 -3.79
CA LYS A 160 -5.63 3.71 -4.15
C LYS A 160 -5.18 3.00 -5.44
N ILE A 161 -4.87 3.76 -6.49
CA ILE A 161 -4.45 3.21 -7.78
C ILE A 161 -3.12 2.46 -7.64
N LEU A 162 -2.15 3.05 -6.94
CA LEU A 162 -0.86 2.37 -6.70
C LEU A 162 -0.99 1.19 -5.73
N GLY A 163 -2.05 1.14 -4.92
CA GLY A 163 -2.43 -0.05 -4.15
C GLY A 163 -2.77 -1.21 -5.08
N GLN A 164 -3.66 -0.97 -6.04
CA GLN A 164 -4.04 -1.98 -7.05
C GLN A 164 -2.83 -2.49 -7.85
N PHE A 165 -1.90 -1.58 -8.22
CA PHE A 165 -0.65 -1.97 -8.87
C PHE A 165 0.18 -2.91 -7.99
N GLN A 166 0.33 -2.60 -6.71
CA GLN A 166 1.10 -3.42 -5.79
C GLN A 166 0.42 -4.77 -5.52
N ASP A 167 -0.91 -4.79 -5.38
CA ASP A 167 -1.67 -6.02 -5.20
C ASP A 167 -1.47 -6.95 -6.41
N ALA A 168 -1.49 -6.41 -7.63
CA ALA A 168 -1.22 -7.16 -8.85
C ALA A 168 0.22 -7.68 -8.93
N VAL A 169 1.23 -6.89 -8.54
CA VAL A 169 2.64 -7.36 -8.46
C VAL A 169 2.79 -8.54 -7.49
N VAL A 170 2.14 -8.46 -6.33
CA VAL A 170 2.21 -9.52 -5.32
C VAL A 170 1.50 -10.78 -5.79
N ALA A 171 0.32 -10.63 -6.40
CA ALA A 171 -0.41 -11.73 -7.01
C ALA A 171 0.39 -12.40 -8.13
N ARG A 172 0.99 -11.62 -9.05
CA ARG A 172 1.84 -12.13 -10.13
C ARG A 172 3.01 -12.96 -9.58
N ASN A 173 3.71 -12.44 -8.57
CA ASN A 173 4.85 -13.13 -7.98
C ASN A 173 4.44 -14.42 -7.26
N LEU A 174 3.28 -14.42 -6.57
CA LEU A 174 2.74 -15.62 -5.94
C LEU A 174 2.41 -16.70 -6.98
N LEU A 175 1.71 -16.32 -8.06
CA LEU A 175 1.34 -17.24 -9.14
C LEU A 175 2.58 -17.81 -9.84
N ALA A 176 3.60 -16.97 -10.10
CA ALA A 176 4.85 -17.43 -10.68
C ALA A 176 5.61 -18.41 -9.76
N ALA A 177 5.58 -18.20 -8.44
CA ALA A 177 6.18 -19.13 -7.48
C ALA A 177 5.43 -20.46 -7.42
N ILE A 178 4.09 -20.43 -7.48
CA ILE A 178 3.28 -21.65 -7.55
C ILE A 178 3.55 -22.41 -8.86
N ALA A 179 3.54 -21.73 -10.00
CA ALA A 179 3.79 -22.36 -11.29
C ALA A 179 5.20 -22.97 -11.41
N ALA A 180 6.19 -22.42 -10.70
CA ALA A 180 7.54 -22.99 -10.66
C ALA A 180 7.64 -24.27 -9.80
N GLU A 181 6.76 -24.45 -8.83
CA GLU A 181 6.76 -25.60 -7.91
C GLU A 181 5.85 -26.74 -8.38
N TYR A 182 4.74 -26.44 -9.05
CA TYR A 182 3.78 -27.41 -9.53
C TYR A 182 3.93 -27.60 -11.04
N SER A 183 4.44 -28.76 -11.47
CA SER A 183 4.75 -29.07 -12.87
C SER A 183 3.62 -29.76 -13.65
N ASP A 184 2.37 -29.72 -13.17
CA ASP A 184 1.24 -30.28 -13.92
C ASP A 184 0.87 -29.36 -15.11
N PRO A 185 1.02 -29.82 -16.37
CA PRO A 185 0.70 -29.03 -17.55
C PRO A 185 -0.73 -28.48 -17.54
N ALA A 186 -1.69 -29.21 -16.97
CA ALA A 186 -3.10 -28.78 -16.92
C ALA A 186 -3.32 -27.55 -16.02
N THR A 187 -2.45 -27.30 -15.04
CA THR A 187 -2.50 -26.11 -14.16
C THR A 187 -1.56 -24.99 -14.62
N ALA A 188 -0.50 -25.34 -15.34
CA ALA A 188 0.50 -24.39 -15.83
C ALA A 188 -0.11 -23.32 -16.76
N ASP A 189 -0.97 -23.72 -17.69
CA ASP A 189 -1.64 -22.81 -18.62
C ASP A 189 -2.54 -21.82 -17.88
N ILE A 190 -3.25 -22.28 -16.84
CA ILE A 190 -4.14 -21.45 -16.00
C ILE A 190 -3.33 -20.41 -15.23
N TYR A 191 -2.22 -20.80 -14.62
CA TYR A 191 -1.35 -19.85 -13.92
C TYR A 191 -0.73 -18.84 -14.88
N GLY A 192 -0.35 -19.27 -16.09
CA GLY A 192 0.12 -18.39 -17.16
C GLY A 192 -0.91 -17.31 -17.51
N GLU A 193 -2.17 -17.71 -17.71
CA GLU A 193 -3.26 -16.77 -17.97
C GLU A 193 -3.46 -15.78 -16.80
N LEU A 194 -3.48 -16.27 -15.56
CA LEU A 194 -3.67 -15.42 -14.38
C LEU A 194 -2.52 -14.42 -14.18
N VAL A 195 -1.28 -14.84 -14.49
CA VAL A 195 -0.09 -13.97 -14.51
C VAL A 195 -0.29 -12.86 -15.53
N HIS A 196 -0.67 -13.21 -16.77
CA HIS A 196 -0.95 -12.23 -17.82
C HIS A 196 -2.05 -11.24 -17.41
N GLN A 197 -3.14 -11.70 -16.80
CA GLN A 197 -4.17 -10.82 -16.25
C GLN A 197 -3.64 -9.86 -15.17
N GLN A 198 -2.67 -10.28 -14.33
CA GLN A 198 -2.04 -9.37 -13.36
C GLN A 198 -1.16 -8.32 -14.05
N GLU A 199 -0.45 -8.68 -15.12
CA GLU A 199 0.35 -7.74 -15.89
C GLU A 199 -0.52 -6.66 -16.56
N GLU A 200 -1.66 -7.04 -17.13
CA GLU A 200 -2.64 -6.10 -17.68
C GLU A 200 -3.16 -5.13 -16.60
N ARG A 201 -3.46 -5.64 -15.40
CA ARG A 201 -3.85 -4.80 -14.25
C ARG A 201 -2.74 -3.84 -13.83
N MET A 202 -1.48 -4.28 -13.85
CA MET A 202 -0.33 -3.43 -13.58
C MET A 202 -0.21 -2.31 -14.63
N LEU A 203 -0.40 -2.62 -15.91
CA LEU A 203 -0.39 -1.64 -17.00
C LEU A 203 -1.53 -0.61 -16.85
N ALA A 204 -2.75 -1.09 -16.59
CA ALA A 204 -3.92 -0.25 -16.37
C ALA A 204 -3.75 0.66 -15.14
N ALA A 205 -3.27 0.13 -14.01
CA ALA A 205 -3.01 0.91 -12.81
C ALA A 205 -1.91 1.96 -13.03
N ARG A 206 -0.85 1.63 -13.78
CA ARG A 206 0.20 2.60 -14.16
C ARG A 206 -0.35 3.71 -15.05
N ALA A 207 -1.20 3.39 -16.02
CA ALA A 207 -1.88 4.38 -16.85
C ALA A 207 -2.82 5.27 -16.01
N GLY A 208 -3.61 4.67 -15.12
CA GLY A 208 -4.48 5.37 -14.18
C GLY A 208 -3.72 6.30 -13.25
N TYR A 209 -2.57 5.86 -12.74
CA TYR A 209 -1.69 6.67 -11.90
C TYR A 209 -1.18 7.91 -12.66
N ARG A 210 -0.72 7.73 -13.90
CA ARG A 210 -0.29 8.87 -14.76
C ARG A 210 -1.41 9.88 -14.95
N LYS A 211 -2.64 9.43 -15.23
CA LYS A 211 -3.83 10.31 -15.35
C LYS A 211 -4.14 11.01 -14.02
N ALA A 212 -4.16 10.28 -12.92
CA ALA A 212 -4.45 10.80 -11.58
C ALA A 212 -3.45 11.85 -11.13
N TRP A 213 -2.17 11.65 -11.44
CA TRP A 213 -1.10 12.62 -11.22
C TRP A 213 -1.30 13.89 -12.05
N LYS A 214 -1.51 13.77 -13.37
CA LYS A 214 -1.72 14.93 -14.26
C LYS A 214 -2.83 15.83 -13.72
N LYS A 215 -3.96 15.24 -13.30
CA LYS A 215 -5.11 15.95 -12.71
C LYS A 215 -4.81 16.65 -11.38
N SER A 216 -3.80 16.21 -10.63
CA SER A 216 -3.45 16.81 -9.33
C SER A 216 -2.13 17.59 -9.34
N ARG A 217 -1.47 17.72 -10.48
CA ARG A 217 -0.13 18.32 -10.55
C ARG A 217 -0.12 19.74 -10.01
N ASP A 218 -1.09 20.54 -10.40
CA ASP A 218 -1.10 21.98 -10.08
C ASP A 218 -1.53 22.20 -8.62
N LEU A 219 -2.40 21.34 -8.09
CA LEU A 219 -2.76 21.30 -6.67
C LEU A 219 -1.57 20.91 -5.77
N LEU A 220 -0.69 20.04 -6.29
CA LEU A 220 0.49 19.56 -5.57
C LEU A 220 1.75 20.36 -5.92
N GLY A 221 1.63 21.39 -6.76
CA GLY A 221 2.66 22.39 -7.05
C GLY A 221 2.76 23.41 -5.91
N GLY A 222 3.86 24.18 -5.84
CA GLY A 222 4.29 24.94 -4.65
C GLY A 222 3.19 25.76 -3.94
N GLY A 223 3.27 25.83 -2.61
CA GLY A 223 2.24 26.43 -1.75
C GLY A 223 1.00 25.54 -1.66
N VAL A 224 1.16 24.33 -1.13
CA VAL A 224 0.14 23.28 -1.23
C VAL A 224 -1.11 23.66 -0.42
N ILE A 225 -0.92 24.25 0.76
CA ILE A 225 -1.96 24.80 1.64
C ILE A 225 -1.54 26.11 2.30
#